data_AF-A0A4Q5QUK7-F1
#
_entry.id   AF-A0A4Q5QUK7-F1
#
_cell.length_a   1.000
_cell.length_b   1.000
_cell.length_c   1.000
_cell.angle_alpha   90.00
_cell.angle_beta   90.00
_cell.angle_gamma   90.00
#
_symmetry.space_group_name_H-M   'P 1'
#
loop_
_entity.id
_entity.type
_entity.pdbx_description
1 polymer ?
#
loop_
_entity_poly.entity_id
_entity_poly.type
_entity_poly.pdbx_seq_one_letter_code
_entity_poly.pdbx_strand_id
1 'polypeptide(L)'
;MTQQYPAGWRFGNLLPIKSLLLLLGLLLGGGAQAQSGPYGNEWLVAGQPYYKIKVWRDGIYRLDYAYLQNLNATGVAPTRFQVWRRGKEVAVYQAGNQATLDATSYLEFYGQRNDGALDRDFYKKPGDQAHQYYSLYTDTAAYFITWGSRVGKRMAQPVAAGGTPHAWRIQTALKVATDKYFEAPAQGTVHMPWLNQGEGFYSNWSYQGEMPIVTDSLLRAIVTTPGAPPIRAEVCVAGKTIPGDKGGVTGLHTTGIRVMPPGASAARDLGVLTYMNYDFKKALYTLNASDINPDGKVEIRGLMIGQRTAPIFDLYAFSYVKITAPQQSVWFTNRRSLWFQNDSLLSGPATYELDNIPGTVVGYDVQDPYNVQRIAPTASQT
;
A
#
# COMPACT_ATOMS: atom_id res chain seq x y z
N MET A 1 -1.36 -75.98 -61.47
CA MET A 1 -0.47 -74.81 -61.52
C MET A 1 -1.25 -73.65 -62.11
N THR A 2 -1.60 -72.67 -61.29
CA THR A 2 -1.47 -71.21 -61.54
C THR A 2 -2.05 -70.48 -60.33
N GLN A 3 -1.16 -69.81 -59.61
CA GLN A 3 -1.42 -68.93 -58.49
C GLN A 3 -1.67 -67.53 -59.03
N GLN A 4 -2.57 -66.75 -58.41
CA GLN A 4 -2.29 -65.43 -57.80
C GLN A 4 -3.60 -64.70 -57.45
N TYR A 5 -3.70 -64.32 -56.17
CA TYR A 5 -4.80 -63.55 -55.57
C TYR A 5 -5.00 -62.19 -56.25
N PRO A 6 -6.23 -61.64 -56.16
CA PRO A 6 -6.34 -60.28 -55.66
C PRO A 6 -7.29 -60.13 -54.46
N ALA A 7 -6.86 -59.21 -53.61
CA ALA A 7 -7.38 -58.72 -52.35
C ALA A 7 -8.87 -58.34 -52.32
N GLY A 8 -9.45 -58.43 -51.12
CA GLY A 8 -10.74 -57.83 -50.81
C GLY A 8 -11.15 -57.88 -49.33
N TRP A 9 -10.23 -57.72 -48.38
CA TRP A 9 -10.62 -57.50 -46.97
C TRP A 9 -11.19 -56.09 -46.82
N ARG A 10 -12.52 -55.96 -46.75
CA ARG A 10 -13.19 -54.70 -46.37
C ARG A 10 -13.14 -54.55 -44.85
N PHE A 11 -12.14 -53.83 -44.33
CA PHE A 11 -12.19 -53.32 -42.96
C PHE A 11 -13.11 -52.11 -42.92
N GLY A 12 -14.37 -52.33 -42.56
CA GLY A 12 -15.31 -51.26 -42.24
C GLY A 12 -14.98 -50.65 -40.88
N ASN A 13 -13.97 -49.80 -40.82
CA ASN A 13 -13.71 -48.98 -39.63
C ASN A 13 -14.58 -47.72 -39.68
N LEU A 14 -15.88 -47.88 -39.49
CA LEU A 14 -16.72 -46.75 -39.10
C LEU A 14 -16.37 -46.43 -37.65
N LEU A 15 -15.71 -45.30 -37.43
CA LEU A 15 -15.52 -44.73 -36.10
C LEU A 15 -16.87 -44.76 -35.36
N PRO A 16 -16.95 -45.37 -34.16
CA PRO A 16 -18.21 -45.45 -33.45
C PRO A 16 -18.73 -44.04 -33.21
N ILE A 17 -20.05 -43.83 -33.34
CA ILE A 17 -20.70 -42.51 -33.23
C ILE A 17 -20.28 -41.74 -31.98
N LYS A 18 -19.94 -42.44 -30.88
CA LYS A 18 -19.39 -41.86 -29.64
C LYS A 18 -18.02 -41.19 -29.86
N SER A 19 -17.13 -41.78 -30.66
CA SER A 19 -15.86 -41.17 -31.07
C SER A 19 -16.06 -39.97 -31.98
N LEU A 20 -17.07 -40.01 -32.85
CA LEU A 20 -17.41 -38.87 -33.71
C LEU A 20 -17.99 -37.70 -32.90
N LEU A 21 -18.84 -37.97 -31.90
CA LEU A 21 -19.38 -36.96 -30.98
C LEU A 21 -18.30 -36.36 -30.07
N LEU A 22 -17.31 -37.13 -29.64
CA LEU A 22 -16.16 -36.63 -28.89
C LEU A 22 -15.30 -35.71 -29.77
N LEU A 23 -15.06 -36.09 -31.03
CA LEU A 23 -14.32 -35.28 -32.01
C LEU A 23 -15.08 -34.00 -32.37
N LEU A 24 -16.40 -34.10 -32.54
CA LEU A 24 -17.27 -32.96 -32.83
C LEU A 24 -17.35 -32.01 -31.62
N GLY A 25 -17.36 -32.53 -30.39
CA GLY A 25 -17.26 -31.73 -29.17
C GLY A 25 -15.91 -31.01 -29.03
N LEU A 26 -14.81 -31.63 -29.47
CA LEU A 26 -13.48 -31.02 -29.53
C LEU A 26 -13.36 -29.94 -30.63
N LEU A 27 -14.05 -30.14 -31.76
CA LEU A 27 -14.03 -29.20 -32.91
C LEU A 27 -15.02 -28.04 -32.77
N LEU A 28 -16.12 -28.23 -32.02
CA LEU A 28 -17.13 -27.20 -31.72
C LEU A 28 -16.92 -26.50 -30.37
N GLY A 29 -15.98 -26.99 -29.54
CA GLY A 29 -15.51 -26.28 -28.37
C GLY A 29 -14.78 -25.02 -28.82
N GLY A 30 -15.46 -23.87 -28.76
CA GLY A 30 -14.87 -22.56 -29.04
C GLY A 30 -13.50 -22.45 -28.39
N GLY A 31 -12.49 -22.07 -29.20
CA GLY A 31 -11.08 -22.18 -28.87
C GLY A 31 -10.82 -21.87 -27.41
N ALA A 32 -10.35 -22.87 -26.67
CA ALA A 32 -9.99 -22.72 -25.26
C ALA A 32 -9.04 -21.52 -25.16
N GLN A 33 -9.55 -20.42 -24.59
CA GLN A 33 -8.76 -19.24 -24.26
C GLN A 33 -7.91 -19.55 -23.02
N ALA A 34 -7.09 -20.60 -23.11
CA ALA A 34 -6.06 -20.86 -22.13
C ALA A 34 -5.02 -19.75 -22.29
N GLN A 35 -4.89 -18.89 -21.28
CA GLN A 35 -4.00 -17.72 -21.22
C GLN A 35 -4.48 -16.43 -21.91
N SER A 36 -5.77 -16.08 -21.79
CA SER A 36 -6.29 -14.78 -22.26
C SER A 36 -6.27 -13.67 -21.18
N GLY A 37 -5.15 -13.51 -20.51
CA GLY A 37 -4.91 -12.39 -19.61
C GLY A 37 -3.77 -11.51 -20.12
N PRO A 38 -3.74 -10.19 -19.82
CA PRO A 38 -2.54 -9.41 -20.00
C PRO A 38 -1.37 -10.08 -19.25
N TYR A 39 -0.24 -10.26 -19.93
CA TYR A 39 1.01 -10.80 -19.41
C TYR A 39 1.70 -9.80 -18.45
N GLY A 40 1.18 -8.58 -18.30
CA GLY A 40 1.72 -7.53 -17.43
C GLY A 40 2.90 -6.77 -18.05
N ASN A 41 3.23 -7.05 -19.31
CA ASN A 41 4.30 -6.43 -20.06
C ASN A 41 3.79 -5.52 -21.20
N GLU A 42 2.48 -5.26 -21.27
CA GLU A 42 1.83 -4.49 -22.34
C GLU A 42 2.31 -3.05 -22.42
N TRP A 43 2.89 -2.55 -21.33
CA TRP A 43 3.46 -1.21 -21.24
C TRP A 43 4.84 -1.10 -21.91
N LEU A 44 5.49 -2.23 -22.22
CA LEU A 44 6.78 -2.26 -22.89
C LEU A 44 6.61 -2.15 -24.40
N VAL A 45 7.36 -1.24 -24.99
CA VAL A 45 7.47 -1.10 -26.44
C VAL A 45 8.84 -1.59 -26.87
N ALA A 46 8.87 -2.57 -27.78
CA ALA A 46 10.10 -3.13 -28.31
C ALA A 46 11.00 -2.03 -28.92
N GLY A 47 12.29 -2.08 -28.59
CA GLY A 47 13.29 -1.11 -29.06
C GLY A 47 13.33 0.22 -28.31
N GLN A 48 12.41 0.50 -27.38
CA GLN A 48 12.54 1.65 -26.48
C GLN A 48 13.51 1.35 -25.33
N PRO A 49 14.30 2.34 -24.89
CA PRO A 49 15.17 2.16 -23.73
C PRO A 49 14.37 2.30 -22.42
N TYR A 50 14.68 1.48 -21.43
CA TYR A 50 14.05 1.55 -20.10
C TYR A 50 15.14 1.59 -19.02
N TYR A 51 15.26 2.72 -18.33
CA TYR A 51 16.22 2.89 -17.25
C TYR A 51 15.51 2.81 -15.90
N LYS A 52 16.01 1.95 -15.02
CA LYS A 52 15.43 1.72 -13.69
C LYS A 52 15.81 2.84 -12.72
N ILE A 53 14.81 3.42 -12.08
CA ILE A 53 14.93 4.36 -10.97
C ILE A 53 14.48 3.63 -9.69
N LYS A 54 15.32 3.64 -8.65
CA LYS A 54 15.00 3.04 -7.35
C LYS A 54 14.46 4.11 -6.41
N VAL A 55 13.27 3.87 -5.87
CA VAL A 55 12.56 4.79 -4.94
C VAL A 55 12.32 4.06 -3.62
N TRP A 56 12.91 4.54 -2.54
CA TRP A 56 12.86 3.90 -1.21
C TRP A 56 12.13 4.73 -0.15
N ARG A 57 11.70 5.96 -0.50
CA ARG A 57 10.87 6.82 0.36
C ARG A 57 9.76 7.44 -0.46
N ASP A 58 8.62 7.69 0.18
CA ASP A 58 7.55 8.45 -0.43
C ASP A 58 7.97 9.93 -0.53
N GLY A 59 7.82 10.55 -1.70
CA GLY A 59 8.13 11.96 -1.88
C GLY A 59 8.16 12.41 -3.33
N ILE A 60 8.43 13.69 -3.54
CA ILE A 60 8.62 14.26 -4.88
C ILE A 60 10.09 14.09 -5.26
N TYR A 61 10.32 13.40 -6.38
CA TYR A 61 11.65 13.15 -6.95
C TYR A 61 11.85 14.05 -8.15
N ARG A 62 12.99 14.75 -8.19
CA ARG A 62 13.40 15.57 -9.33
C ARG A 62 14.50 14.85 -10.12
N LEU A 63 14.27 14.68 -11.42
CA LEU A 63 15.26 14.27 -12.41
C LEU A 63 15.73 15.54 -13.11
N ASP A 64 16.89 16.05 -12.71
CA ASP A 64 17.46 17.28 -13.26
C ASP A 64 18.11 17.04 -14.63
N TYR A 65 18.54 18.13 -15.27
CA TYR A 65 19.20 18.10 -16.57
C TYR A 65 20.43 17.18 -16.59
N ALA A 66 21.27 17.20 -15.55
CA ALA A 66 22.46 16.37 -15.48
C ALA A 66 22.10 14.88 -15.42
N TYR A 67 21.07 14.51 -14.66
CA TYR A 67 20.54 13.16 -14.65
C TYR A 67 20.02 12.76 -16.04
N LEU A 68 19.21 13.62 -16.67
CA LEU A 68 18.60 13.35 -17.96
C LEU A 68 19.62 13.25 -19.11
N GLN A 69 20.72 14.02 -19.07
CA GLN A 69 21.83 13.91 -20.02
C GLN A 69 22.64 12.62 -19.87
N ASN A 70 22.73 12.09 -18.64
CA ASN A 70 23.44 10.84 -18.37
C ASN A 70 22.63 9.61 -18.81
N LEU A 71 21.31 9.74 -18.95
CA LEU A 71 20.54 8.83 -19.78
C LEU A 71 20.96 9.13 -21.22
N ASN A 72 21.28 8.14 -22.05
CA ASN A 72 21.69 8.34 -23.46
C ASN A 72 20.53 8.87 -24.33
N ALA A 73 19.94 10.00 -23.92
CA ALA A 73 18.71 10.63 -24.40
C ALA A 73 19.02 11.92 -25.18
N THR A 74 20.23 12.02 -25.75
CA THR A 74 20.64 13.14 -26.59
C THR A 74 19.64 13.35 -27.73
N GLY A 75 19.15 14.59 -27.90
CA GLY A 75 18.14 14.92 -28.91
C GLY A 75 16.70 14.52 -28.57
N VAL A 76 16.46 13.95 -27.39
CA VAL A 76 15.10 13.66 -26.91
C VAL A 76 14.47 14.94 -26.35
N ALA A 77 13.33 15.32 -26.91
CA ALA A 77 12.56 16.45 -26.39
C ALA A 77 12.05 16.15 -24.96
N PRO A 78 12.14 17.10 -24.01
CA PRO A 78 11.66 16.93 -22.64
C PRO A 78 10.21 16.43 -22.53
N THR A 79 9.36 16.78 -23.49
CA THR A 79 7.94 16.34 -23.60
C THR A 79 7.76 14.84 -23.88
N ARG A 80 8.79 14.13 -24.34
CA ARG A 80 8.71 12.70 -24.71
C ARG A 80 9.08 11.74 -23.58
N PHE A 81 9.68 12.24 -22.51
CA PHE A 81 9.99 11.42 -21.35
C PHE A 81 8.72 10.95 -20.64
N GLN A 82 8.72 9.67 -20.32
CA GLN A 82 7.66 8.94 -19.64
C GLN A 82 8.24 8.24 -18.42
N VAL A 83 7.47 8.18 -17.34
CA VAL A 83 7.85 7.45 -16.12
C VAL A 83 6.78 6.41 -15.82
N TRP A 84 7.21 5.17 -15.56
CA TRP A 84 6.34 4.01 -15.40
C TRP A 84 6.54 3.35 -14.03
N ARG A 85 5.44 2.93 -13.39
CA ARG A 85 5.44 2.08 -12.19
C ARG A 85 4.36 1.01 -12.33
N ARG A 86 4.71 -0.25 -12.04
CA ARG A 86 3.76 -1.39 -12.04
C ARG A 86 2.91 -1.44 -13.32
N GLY A 87 3.57 -1.23 -14.47
CA GLY A 87 2.92 -1.28 -15.79
C GLY A 87 1.98 -0.12 -16.12
N LYS A 88 1.97 0.96 -15.33
CA LYS A 88 1.14 2.15 -15.58
C LYS A 88 1.99 3.42 -15.56
N GLU A 89 1.69 4.34 -16.49
CA GLU A 89 2.39 5.62 -16.60
C GLU A 89 2.00 6.56 -15.46
N VAL A 90 3.00 7.19 -14.86
CA VAL A 90 2.88 8.19 -13.80
C VAL A 90 3.01 9.58 -14.41
N ALA A 91 2.09 10.47 -14.03
CA ALA A 91 2.14 11.86 -14.44
C ALA A 91 3.39 12.56 -13.87
N VAL A 92 4.12 13.27 -14.74
CA VAL A 92 5.31 14.05 -14.33
C VAL A 92 5.08 15.54 -14.55
N TYR A 93 5.58 16.38 -13.66
CA TYR A 93 5.72 17.80 -13.95
C TYR A 93 7.00 18.00 -14.77
N GLN A 94 6.92 18.86 -15.77
CA GLN A 94 8.05 19.23 -16.62
C GLN A 94 8.26 20.74 -16.50
N ALA A 95 9.49 21.14 -16.27
CA ALA A 95 9.92 22.52 -16.28
C ALA A 95 11.03 22.75 -17.30
N GLY A 96 11.27 24.03 -17.60
CA GLY A 96 12.25 24.44 -18.61
C GLY A 96 11.70 24.34 -20.03
N ASN A 97 12.61 24.18 -20.99
CA ASN A 97 12.29 24.12 -22.41
C ASN A 97 11.50 22.84 -22.77
N GLN A 98 10.60 22.95 -23.74
CA GLN A 98 9.76 21.83 -24.18
C GLN A 98 10.33 21.05 -25.37
N ALA A 99 11.15 21.70 -26.18
CA ALA A 99 11.68 21.15 -27.43
C ALA A 99 13.05 20.50 -27.23
N THR A 100 13.92 21.10 -26.42
CA THR A 100 15.30 20.65 -26.23
C THR A 100 15.66 20.57 -24.76
N LEU A 101 16.40 19.53 -24.37
CA LEU A 101 17.02 19.47 -23.06
C LEU A 101 18.08 20.56 -22.93
N ASP A 102 17.94 21.39 -21.90
CA ASP A 102 18.87 22.45 -21.51
C ASP A 102 19.02 22.53 -19.98
N ALA A 103 19.88 23.42 -19.50
CA ALA A 103 20.17 23.56 -18.06
C ALA A 103 18.94 23.94 -17.20
N THR A 104 17.82 24.37 -17.79
CA THR A 104 16.57 24.68 -17.08
C THR A 104 15.62 23.48 -17.00
N SER A 105 15.91 22.43 -17.76
CA SER A 105 15.04 21.29 -17.96
C SER A 105 15.10 20.32 -16.78
N TYR A 106 13.95 19.99 -16.21
CA TYR A 106 13.83 18.91 -15.22
C TYR A 106 12.43 18.29 -15.23
N LEU A 107 12.35 17.07 -14.71
CA LEU A 107 11.10 16.36 -14.45
C LEU A 107 10.90 16.15 -12.96
N GLU A 108 9.68 16.31 -12.47
CA GLU A 108 9.29 15.94 -11.11
C GLU A 108 8.18 14.89 -11.14
N PHE A 109 8.28 13.88 -10.29
CA PHE A 109 7.24 12.88 -10.14
C PHE A 109 7.06 12.50 -8.68
N TYR A 110 5.85 12.07 -8.31
CA TYR A 110 5.61 11.49 -7.01
C TYR A 110 6.09 10.05 -7.00
N GLY A 111 7.19 9.80 -6.28
CA GLY A 111 7.72 8.47 -6.05
C GLY A 111 7.17 7.92 -4.75
N GLN A 112 6.45 6.82 -4.83
CA GLN A 112 6.10 5.95 -3.71
C GLN A 112 7.13 4.82 -3.56
N ARG A 113 7.55 4.55 -2.32
CA ARG A 113 8.31 3.35 -1.95
C ARG A 113 7.52 2.09 -2.27
N ASN A 114 8.15 0.92 -2.16
CA ASN A 114 7.42 -0.32 -2.35
C ASN A 114 6.53 -0.58 -1.12
N ASP A 115 5.31 -0.97 -1.43
CA ASP A 115 4.26 -1.36 -0.49
C ASP A 115 3.95 -2.85 -0.70
N GLY A 116 3.17 -3.44 0.20
CA GLY A 116 2.78 -4.84 0.14
C GLY A 116 1.64 -5.13 -0.85
N ALA A 117 1.20 -4.18 -1.68
CA ALA A 117 0.01 -4.40 -2.51
C ALA A 117 0.18 -5.53 -3.53
N LEU A 118 1.41 -5.74 -4.04
CA LEU A 118 1.72 -6.88 -4.93
C LEU A 118 1.87 -8.20 -4.16
N ASP A 119 2.16 -8.15 -2.86
CA ASP A 119 2.35 -9.36 -2.07
C ASP A 119 1.03 -10.10 -1.81
N ARG A 120 -0.09 -9.39 -1.95
CA ARG A 120 -1.45 -9.94 -1.86
C ARG A 120 -1.62 -11.19 -2.73
N ASP A 121 -1.06 -11.18 -3.94
CA ASP A 121 -1.26 -12.24 -4.92
C ASP A 121 -0.36 -13.46 -4.64
N PHE A 122 0.57 -13.36 -3.68
CA PHE A 122 1.31 -14.52 -3.15
C PHE A 122 0.55 -15.28 -2.07
N TYR A 123 -0.50 -14.70 -1.47
CA TYR A 123 -1.33 -15.42 -0.51
C TYR A 123 -2.31 -16.35 -1.22
N LYS A 124 -2.50 -17.56 -0.68
CA LYS A 124 -3.52 -18.51 -1.17
C LYS A 124 -4.90 -17.88 -1.27
N LYS A 125 -5.23 -17.05 -0.27
CA LYS A 125 -6.39 -16.17 -0.26
C LYS A 125 -5.89 -14.75 -0.15
N PRO A 126 -6.14 -13.88 -1.16
CA PRO A 126 -5.75 -12.47 -1.12
C PRO A 126 -6.13 -11.72 0.16
N GLY A 127 -7.26 -12.09 0.79
CA GLY A 127 -7.75 -11.48 2.03
C GLY A 127 -6.97 -11.86 3.30
N ASP A 128 -6.08 -12.85 3.24
CA ASP A 128 -5.26 -13.29 4.38
C ASP A 128 -4.10 -12.33 4.68
N GLN A 129 -3.84 -11.36 3.79
CA GLN A 129 -2.86 -10.30 4.02
C GLN A 129 -3.38 -9.26 5.02
N ALA A 130 -2.80 -9.21 6.22
CA ALA A 130 -3.23 -8.31 7.28
C ALA A 130 -3.17 -6.81 6.89
N HIS A 131 -2.18 -6.40 6.09
CA HIS A 131 -2.04 -5.02 5.60
C HIS A 131 -1.16 -4.93 4.36
N GLN A 132 -1.22 -3.80 3.65
CA GLN A 132 -0.40 -3.51 2.48
C GLN A 132 0.67 -2.44 2.74
N TYR A 133 0.83 -1.97 3.98
CA TYR A 133 1.77 -0.87 4.29
C TYR A 133 3.27 -1.23 4.19
N TYR A 134 3.62 -2.51 4.12
CA TYR A 134 4.99 -2.98 4.07
C TYR A 134 5.07 -4.20 3.16
N SER A 135 6.13 -4.30 2.37
CA SER A 135 6.34 -5.45 1.50
C SER A 135 7.17 -6.52 2.18
N LEU A 136 6.87 -7.79 1.88
CA LEU A 136 7.57 -8.94 2.40
C LEU A 136 8.98 -9.11 1.80
N TYR A 137 9.30 -8.44 0.68
CA TYR A 137 10.55 -8.65 -0.06
C TYR A 137 11.47 -7.43 -0.07
N THR A 138 10.93 -6.24 -0.33
CA THR A 138 11.75 -5.02 -0.43
C THR A 138 10.91 -3.78 -0.19
N ASP A 139 11.49 -2.78 0.47
CA ASP A 139 10.92 -1.44 0.63
C ASP A 139 11.16 -0.54 -0.61
N THR A 140 11.99 -0.98 -1.55
CA THR A 140 12.43 -0.16 -2.69
C THR A 140 11.58 -0.45 -3.92
N ALA A 141 10.83 0.54 -4.39
CA ALA A 141 10.06 0.48 -5.61
C ALA A 141 10.96 0.68 -6.85
N ALA A 142 10.61 -0.02 -7.92
CA ALA A 142 11.18 0.19 -9.24
C ALA A 142 10.25 1.07 -10.09
N TYR A 143 10.78 2.21 -10.50
CA TYR A 143 10.22 3.04 -11.56
C TYR A 143 11.08 2.88 -12.80
N PHE A 144 10.54 3.17 -13.97
CA PHE A 144 11.29 3.16 -15.22
C PHE A 144 11.09 4.47 -15.97
N ILE A 145 12.18 5.14 -16.31
CA ILE A 145 12.16 6.25 -17.27
C ILE A 145 12.45 5.72 -18.66
N THR A 146 11.64 6.16 -19.63
CA THR A 146 11.76 5.80 -21.03
C THR A 146 11.39 7.00 -21.91
N TRP A 147 11.68 6.90 -23.20
CA TRP A 147 11.24 7.84 -24.21
C TRP A 147 10.97 7.09 -25.51
N GLY A 148 9.92 7.51 -26.21
CA GLY A 148 9.43 6.88 -27.42
C GLY A 148 8.78 7.90 -28.35
N SER A 149 8.02 7.45 -29.33
CA SER A 149 7.28 8.35 -30.25
C SER A 149 6.12 9.09 -29.58
N ARG A 150 5.58 8.57 -28.47
CA ARG A 150 4.50 9.23 -27.70
C ARG A 150 5.02 10.32 -26.77
N VAL A 151 4.21 11.36 -26.62
CA VAL A 151 4.33 12.35 -25.55
C VAL A 151 4.10 11.66 -24.21
N GLY A 152 4.91 12.00 -23.20
CA GLY A 152 4.72 11.45 -21.88
C GLY A 152 3.60 12.13 -21.10
N LYS A 153 3.04 11.42 -20.14
CA LYS A 153 1.97 11.90 -19.28
C LYS A 153 2.46 13.05 -18.41
N ARG A 154 1.67 14.13 -18.32
CA ARG A 154 2.01 15.33 -17.54
C ARG A 154 1.05 15.52 -16.37
N MET A 155 1.55 16.07 -15.26
CA MET A 155 0.72 16.49 -14.13
C MET A 155 -0.23 17.60 -14.57
N ALA A 156 -1.49 17.53 -14.13
CA ALA A 156 -2.39 18.67 -14.26
C ALA A 156 -1.92 19.80 -13.33
N GLN A 157 -2.12 21.04 -13.77
CA GLN A 157 -1.76 22.24 -13.01
C GLN A 157 -2.98 23.15 -12.86
N PRO A 158 -4.00 22.71 -12.10
CA PRO A 158 -5.18 23.53 -11.90
C PRO A 158 -4.82 24.81 -11.16
N VAL A 159 -5.43 25.91 -11.58
CA VAL A 159 -5.42 27.14 -10.79
C VAL A 159 -6.38 26.91 -9.62
N ALA A 160 -5.85 26.86 -8.39
CA ALA A 160 -6.69 26.79 -7.21
C ALA A 160 -7.51 28.09 -7.12
N ALA A 161 -8.84 27.95 -6.97
CA ALA A 161 -9.64 29.08 -6.50
C ALA A 161 -9.23 29.32 -5.03
N GLY A 162 -8.79 30.53 -4.70
CA GLY A 162 -8.58 30.90 -3.31
C GLY A 162 -9.88 30.72 -2.51
N GLY A 163 -9.78 30.23 -1.28
CA GLY A 163 -10.88 29.92 -0.38
C GLY A 163 -10.58 30.33 1.07
N THR A 164 -11.43 29.86 1.99
CA THR A 164 -11.28 30.07 3.43
C THR A 164 -10.51 28.90 4.04
N PRO A 165 -9.46 29.15 4.86
CA PRO A 165 -8.64 28.09 5.43
C PRO A 165 -9.50 27.06 6.16
N HIS A 166 -9.23 25.78 5.90
CA HIS A 166 -9.93 24.70 6.59
C HIS A 166 -9.65 24.81 8.10
N ALA A 167 -10.70 24.75 8.91
CA ALA A 167 -10.59 24.86 10.38
C ALA A 167 -9.69 23.77 10.98
N TRP A 168 -9.58 22.62 10.32
CA TRP A 168 -8.64 21.55 10.66
C TRP A 168 -8.25 20.77 9.42
N ARG A 169 -7.17 20.00 9.55
CA ARG A 169 -6.75 18.98 8.58
C ARG A 169 -6.57 17.65 9.27
N ILE A 170 -6.89 16.59 8.55
CA ILE A 170 -6.72 15.24 9.06
C ILE A 170 -5.29 14.78 8.84
N GLN A 171 -4.61 14.44 9.93
CA GLN A 171 -3.28 13.87 9.93
C GLN A 171 -3.31 12.41 10.35
N THR A 172 -2.39 11.62 9.77
CA THR A 172 -2.19 10.21 10.14
C THR A 172 -0.80 9.98 10.74
N ALA A 173 -0.75 9.26 11.86
CA ALA A 173 0.47 8.68 12.41
C ALA A 173 0.39 7.16 12.38
N LEU A 174 1.29 6.51 11.64
CA LEU A 174 1.31 5.07 11.43
C LEU A 174 2.55 4.44 12.09
N LYS A 175 2.35 3.33 12.79
CA LYS A 175 3.37 2.34 13.12
C LYS A 175 3.02 1.05 12.44
N VAL A 176 3.87 0.56 11.56
CA VAL A 176 3.81 -0.82 11.04
C VAL A 176 4.80 -1.64 11.86
N ALA A 177 4.38 -2.79 12.34
CA ALA A 177 5.25 -3.67 13.11
C ALA A 177 5.99 -4.62 12.16
N THR A 178 7.32 -4.60 12.20
CA THR A 178 8.17 -5.36 11.29
C THR A 178 9.31 -6.06 12.02
N ASP A 179 9.12 -6.35 13.30
CA ASP A 179 10.17 -6.84 14.19
C ASP A 179 10.53 -8.30 13.86
N LYS A 180 9.55 -9.09 13.44
CA LYS A 180 9.71 -10.52 13.17
C LYS A 180 8.85 -10.97 11.99
N TYR A 181 9.43 -11.80 11.13
CA TYR A 181 8.68 -12.55 10.14
C TYR A 181 8.09 -13.81 10.77
N PHE A 182 6.81 -14.05 10.51
CA PHE A 182 6.08 -15.21 10.96
C PHE A 182 5.69 -16.05 9.78
N GLU A 183 6.04 -17.33 9.83
CA GLU A 183 5.44 -18.36 9.00
C GLU A 183 4.19 -18.86 9.72
N ALA A 184 3.06 -18.96 9.01
CA ALA A 184 1.82 -19.47 9.58
C ALA A 184 1.02 -20.19 8.49
N PRO A 185 0.34 -21.31 8.79
CA PRO A 185 0.39 -22.04 10.06
C PRO A 185 1.76 -22.70 10.25
N ALA A 186 2.32 -22.64 11.47
CA ALA A 186 3.60 -23.26 11.83
C ALA A 186 3.50 -24.81 11.96
N GLN A 187 2.81 -25.47 11.03
CA GLN A 187 2.58 -26.91 11.05
C GLN A 187 3.70 -27.64 10.29
N GLY A 188 4.81 -27.91 10.98
CA GLY A 188 5.86 -28.81 10.52
C GLY A 188 6.89 -28.19 9.57
N THR A 189 7.54 -29.02 8.75
CA THR A 189 8.66 -28.68 7.85
C THR A 189 8.25 -28.49 6.39
N VAL A 190 6.95 -28.54 6.07
CA VAL A 190 6.47 -28.47 4.69
C VAL A 190 5.95 -27.06 4.40
N HIS A 191 6.70 -26.32 3.60
CA HIS A 191 6.32 -24.99 3.14
C HIS A 191 5.59 -25.06 1.81
N MET A 192 4.51 -24.30 1.68
CA MET A 192 3.76 -24.18 0.43
C MET A 192 4.39 -23.09 -0.47
N PRO A 193 4.23 -23.16 -1.80
CA PRO A 193 4.73 -22.12 -2.71
C PRO A 193 3.93 -20.81 -2.66
N TRP A 194 2.95 -20.72 -1.77
CA TRP A 194 2.11 -19.55 -1.52
C TRP A 194 2.12 -19.23 -0.01
N LEU A 195 1.84 -17.98 0.33
CA LEU A 195 1.69 -17.51 1.70
C LEU A 195 0.32 -17.89 2.25
N ASN A 196 0.24 -18.13 3.56
CA ASN A 196 -1.00 -18.52 4.22
C ASN A 196 -1.44 -17.49 5.28
N GLN A 197 -2.62 -17.71 5.85
CA GLN A 197 -3.18 -16.86 6.90
C GLN A 197 -2.22 -16.69 8.09
N GLY A 198 -2.00 -15.44 8.48
CA GLY A 198 -1.14 -15.06 9.60
C GLY A 198 0.36 -14.97 9.27
N GLU A 199 0.74 -15.31 8.03
CA GLU A 199 2.11 -15.19 7.55
C GLU A 199 2.45 -13.73 7.20
N GLY A 200 3.69 -13.31 7.47
CA GLY A 200 4.18 -11.96 7.19
C GLY A 200 4.94 -11.32 8.35
N PHE A 201 5.21 -10.01 8.23
CA PHE A 201 5.90 -9.22 9.26
C PHE A 201 4.93 -8.68 10.31
N TYR A 202 5.28 -8.84 11.58
CA TYR A 202 4.52 -8.37 12.74
C TYR A 202 5.46 -7.90 13.85
N SER A 203 4.90 -7.43 14.96
CA SER A 203 5.66 -7.21 16.18
C SER A 203 6.22 -8.53 16.71
N ASN A 204 7.17 -8.45 17.63
CA ASN A 204 7.49 -9.61 18.45
C ASN A 204 6.26 -10.03 19.30
N TRP A 205 6.26 -11.27 19.82
CA TRP A 205 5.28 -11.70 20.82
C TRP A 205 5.83 -11.47 22.24
N SER A 206 4.95 -11.52 23.24
CA SER A 206 5.32 -11.38 24.65
C SER A 206 4.73 -12.53 25.46
N TYR A 207 5.55 -13.13 26.34
CA TYR A 207 5.08 -14.08 27.37
C TYR A 207 4.62 -13.39 28.65
N GLN A 208 4.58 -12.05 28.68
CA GLN A 208 4.16 -11.26 29.84
C GLN A 208 2.67 -10.91 29.81
N GLY A 209 1.92 -11.40 28.82
CA GLY A 209 0.47 -11.20 28.71
C GLY A 209 0.07 -9.83 28.17
N GLU A 210 0.96 -8.84 28.18
CA GLU A 210 0.76 -7.54 27.56
C GLU A 210 1.99 -7.10 26.77
N MET A 211 1.76 -6.37 25.67
CA MET A 211 2.83 -5.74 24.89
C MET A 211 2.42 -4.35 24.38
N PRO A 212 3.35 -3.38 24.33
CA PRO A 212 3.11 -2.06 23.75
C PRO A 212 3.44 -2.00 22.25
N ILE A 213 2.84 -1.03 21.57
CA ILE A 213 3.22 -0.54 20.25
C ILE A 213 3.05 0.99 20.22
N VAL A 214 4.08 1.70 19.76
CA VAL A 214 4.13 3.17 19.78
C VAL A 214 4.21 3.71 18.35
N THR A 215 3.44 4.75 18.04
CA THR A 215 3.48 5.43 16.74
C THR A 215 4.87 6.02 16.43
N ASP A 216 5.34 5.86 15.19
CA ASP A 216 6.64 6.43 14.76
C ASP A 216 6.54 7.92 14.38
N SER A 217 5.37 8.35 13.88
CA SER A 217 5.13 9.73 13.41
C SER A 217 4.49 10.60 14.49
N LEU A 218 4.88 11.88 14.51
CA LEU A 218 4.45 12.83 15.54
C LEU A 218 3.20 13.60 15.11
N LEU A 219 2.13 13.45 15.89
CA LEU A 219 0.94 14.29 15.85
C LEU A 219 1.20 15.60 16.61
N ARG A 220 0.85 16.76 16.04
CA ARG A 220 1.09 18.09 16.64
C ARG A 220 -0.13 18.98 16.46
N ALA A 221 -0.26 19.99 17.32
CA ALA A 221 -1.31 21.00 17.23
C ALA A 221 -2.71 20.38 17.04
N ILE A 222 -3.04 19.39 17.89
CA ILE A 222 -4.32 18.68 17.82
C ILE A 222 -5.46 19.64 18.11
N VAL A 223 -6.49 19.60 17.28
CA VAL A 223 -7.70 20.43 17.43
C VAL A 223 -8.73 19.67 18.25
N THR A 224 -9.24 20.30 19.30
CA THR A 224 -10.27 19.74 20.20
C THR A 224 -11.51 20.63 20.30
N THR A 225 -11.62 21.64 19.46
CA THR A 225 -12.77 22.56 19.44
C THR A 225 -14.05 21.82 19.02
N PRO A 226 -15.24 22.28 19.46
CA PRO A 226 -16.50 21.71 19.03
C PRO A 226 -16.62 21.67 17.50
N GLY A 227 -17.08 20.54 16.96
CA GLY A 227 -17.19 20.31 15.53
C GLY A 227 -15.98 19.61 14.89
N ALA A 228 -14.83 19.56 15.57
CA ALA A 228 -13.69 18.80 15.08
C ALA A 228 -13.97 17.27 15.12
N PRO A 229 -13.51 16.51 14.12
CA PRO A 229 -13.71 15.07 14.08
C PRO A 229 -12.95 14.37 15.21
N PRO A 230 -13.44 13.22 15.71
CA PRO A 230 -12.79 12.51 16.81
C PRO A 230 -11.41 11.98 16.42
N ILE A 231 -10.51 11.91 17.39
CA ILE A 231 -9.23 11.21 17.25
C ILE A 231 -9.52 9.71 17.21
N ARG A 232 -9.03 9.02 16.19
CA ARG A 232 -9.28 7.59 15.97
C ARG A 232 -8.00 6.78 15.99
N ALA A 233 -8.02 5.62 16.64
CA ALA A 233 -6.98 4.60 16.57
C ALA A 233 -7.50 3.38 15.83
N GLU A 234 -6.93 3.09 14.65
CA GLU A 234 -7.12 1.81 13.97
C GLU A 234 -5.99 0.87 14.39
N VAL A 235 -6.37 -0.29 14.95
CA VAL A 235 -5.44 -1.28 15.50
C VAL A 235 -5.67 -2.60 14.78
N CYS A 236 -4.58 -3.23 14.33
CA CYS A 236 -4.60 -4.57 13.76
C CYS A 236 -3.72 -5.52 14.57
N VAL A 237 -4.30 -6.63 15.02
CA VAL A 237 -3.59 -7.73 15.71
C VAL A 237 -3.81 -9.03 14.94
N ALA A 238 -2.90 -9.98 15.10
CA ALA A 238 -3.01 -11.31 14.50
C ALA A 238 -2.61 -12.40 15.50
N GLY A 239 -3.31 -13.53 15.45
CA GLY A 239 -2.97 -14.70 16.25
C GLY A 239 -1.72 -15.39 15.72
N LYS A 240 -0.86 -15.86 16.61
CA LYS A 240 0.44 -16.51 16.31
C LYS A 240 0.54 -17.94 16.83
N THR A 241 -0.58 -18.45 17.34
CA THR A 241 -0.72 -19.80 17.88
C THR A 241 -2.15 -20.27 17.65
N ILE A 242 -2.39 -21.56 17.90
CA ILE A 242 -3.73 -22.11 18.08
C ILE A 242 -3.87 -22.33 19.60
N PRO A 243 -4.50 -21.40 20.34
CA PRO A 243 -4.73 -21.58 21.77
C PRO A 243 -5.45 -22.91 22.04
N GLY A 244 -4.95 -23.68 23.01
CA GLY A 244 -5.61 -24.91 23.46
C GLY A 244 -6.92 -24.60 24.19
N ASP A 245 -7.79 -25.59 24.27
CA ASP A 245 -9.10 -25.62 24.94
C ASP A 245 -9.09 -25.43 26.47
N LYS A 246 -7.95 -25.05 27.07
CA LYS A 246 -7.77 -25.00 28.53
C LYS A 246 -8.38 -23.74 29.15
N GLY A 247 -9.71 -23.59 29.01
CA GLY A 247 -10.54 -22.54 29.62
C GLY A 247 -11.44 -21.76 28.65
N GLY A 248 -11.48 -22.11 27.36
CA GLY A 248 -12.24 -21.41 26.33
C GLY A 248 -12.40 -22.22 25.05
N VAL A 249 -12.77 -21.56 23.95
CA VAL A 249 -12.91 -22.19 22.63
C VAL A 249 -11.52 -22.41 22.02
N THR A 250 -11.21 -23.63 21.59
CA THR A 250 -9.95 -23.94 20.89
C THR A 250 -9.73 -23.00 19.72
N GLY A 251 -8.53 -22.42 19.63
CA GLY A 251 -8.18 -21.47 18.58
C GLY A 251 -8.66 -20.04 18.83
N LEU A 252 -9.48 -19.76 19.83
CA LEU A 252 -9.95 -18.39 20.10
C LEU A 252 -8.88 -17.57 20.79
N HIS A 253 -8.55 -16.43 20.19
CA HIS A 253 -7.76 -15.35 20.78
C HIS A 253 -8.69 -14.29 21.35
N THR A 254 -8.39 -13.77 22.54
CA THR A 254 -9.08 -12.62 23.13
C THR A 254 -8.08 -11.56 23.57
N THR A 255 -8.01 -10.46 22.82
CA THR A 255 -7.01 -9.40 23.03
C THR A 255 -7.70 -8.08 23.40
N GLY A 256 -7.53 -7.65 24.65
CA GLY A 256 -7.89 -6.31 25.09
C GLY A 256 -6.97 -5.27 24.46
N ILE A 257 -7.55 -4.21 23.90
CA ILE A 257 -6.83 -3.06 23.36
C ILE A 257 -6.96 -1.90 24.33
N ARG A 258 -5.82 -1.33 24.69
CA ARG A 258 -5.69 -0.28 25.71
C ARG A 258 -4.81 0.84 25.19
N VAL A 259 -4.96 2.03 25.74
CA VAL A 259 -4.05 3.15 25.51
C VAL A 259 -3.34 3.50 26.81
N MET A 260 -2.06 3.86 26.73
CA MET A 260 -1.29 4.30 27.90
C MET A 260 -1.19 5.83 27.88
N PRO A 261 -2.00 6.55 28.68
CA PRO A 261 -1.89 8.00 28.74
C PRO A 261 -0.50 8.40 29.27
N PRO A 262 0.07 9.52 28.77
CA PRO A 262 1.39 9.98 29.19
C PRO A 262 1.43 10.25 30.70
N GLY A 263 2.36 9.61 31.40
CA GLY A 263 2.53 9.77 32.86
C GLY A 263 1.51 9.03 33.73
N ALA A 264 0.59 8.26 33.14
CA ALA A 264 -0.34 7.43 33.90
C ALA A 264 0.36 6.17 34.45
N SER A 265 -0.10 5.70 35.62
CA SER A 265 0.36 4.44 36.22
C SER A 265 -0.35 3.20 35.66
N ALA A 266 -1.47 3.37 34.96
CA ALA A 266 -2.26 2.30 34.38
C ALA A 266 -2.79 2.69 33.00
N ALA A 267 -2.92 1.68 32.12
CA ALA A 267 -3.52 1.84 30.80
C ALA A 267 -5.05 1.94 30.90
N ARG A 268 -5.64 2.70 29.97
CA ARG A 268 -7.09 2.87 29.83
C ARG A 268 -7.63 1.91 28.76
N ASP A 269 -8.68 1.18 29.08
CA ASP A 269 -9.30 0.24 28.15
C ASP A 269 -10.00 0.97 26.99
N LEU A 270 -9.81 0.44 25.77
CA LEU A 270 -10.49 0.91 24.55
C LEU A 270 -11.52 -0.11 24.06
N GLY A 271 -11.22 -1.41 24.19
CA GLY A 271 -12.14 -2.49 23.82
C GLY A 271 -11.44 -3.85 23.76
N VAL A 272 -12.15 -4.86 23.26
CA VAL A 272 -11.66 -6.24 23.18
C VAL A 272 -11.87 -6.77 21.76
N LEU A 273 -10.86 -7.45 21.23
CA LEU A 273 -10.88 -8.14 19.95
C LEU A 273 -10.91 -9.65 20.14
N THR A 274 -11.77 -10.33 19.39
CA THR A 274 -11.83 -11.80 19.31
C THR A 274 -11.62 -12.27 17.88
N TYR A 275 -10.76 -13.27 17.70
CA TYR A 275 -10.40 -13.84 16.39
C TYR A 275 -9.87 -15.27 16.56
N MET A 276 -9.81 -16.04 15.47
CA MET A 276 -9.50 -17.48 15.52
C MET A 276 -8.14 -17.80 14.93
N ASN A 277 -7.42 -18.75 15.52
CA ASN A 277 -6.17 -19.33 15.03
C ASN A 277 -5.15 -18.25 14.64
N TYR A 278 -4.77 -18.21 13.36
CA TYR A 278 -3.80 -17.26 12.82
C TYR A 278 -4.46 -16.05 12.16
N ASP A 279 -5.77 -15.88 12.34
CA ASP A 279 -6.52 -14.78 11.76
C ASP A 279 -6.10 -13.44 12.37
N PHE A 280 -6.35 -12.37 11.62
CA PHE A 280 -6.13 -11.01 12.08
C PHE A 280 -7.45 -10.28 12.30
N LYS A 281 -7.45 -9.34 13.24
CA LYS A 281 -8.60 -8.49 13.51
C LYS A 281 -8.21 -7.02 13.51
N LYS A 282 -9.05 -6.23 12.84
CA LYS A 282 -8.96 -4.77 12.79
C LYS A 282 -10.13 -4.17 13.55
N ALA A 283 -9.88 -3.12 14.32
CA ALA A 283 -10.92 -2.31 14.95
C ALA A 283 -10.50 -0.83 15.03
N LEU A 284 -11.51 0.02 15.14
CA LEU A 284 -11.37 1.47 15.29
C LEU A 284 -11.85 1.89 16.67
N TYR A 285 -11.00 2.63 17.39
CA TYR A 285 -11.29 3.15 18.72
C TYR A 285 -11.23 4.68 18.71
N THR A 286 -11.95 5.31 19.64
CA THR A 286 -11.83 6.76 19.88
C THR A 286 -10.79 7.00 20.96
N LEU A 287 -9.88 7.94 20.71
CA LEU A 287 -8.90 8.40 21.70
C LEU A 287 -9.29 9.77 22.25
N ASN A 288 -8.80 10.04 23.46
CA ASN A 288 -8.81 11.36 24.06
C ASN A 288 -7.56 12.12 23.61
N ALA A 289 -7.63 13.46 23.54
CA ALA A 289 -6.44 14.26 23.26
C ALA A 289 -5.34 14.06 24.31
N SER A 290 -5.72 13.76 25.56
CA SER A 290 -4.81 13.44 26.67
C SER A 290 -4.07 12.11 26.49
N ASP A 291 -4.45 11.26 25.54
CA ASP A 291 -3.73 10.01 25.27
C ASP A 291 -2.49 10.21 24.38
N ILE A 292 -2.35 11.40 23.79
CA ILE A 292 -1.22 11.77 22.93
C ILE A 292 -0.15 12.41 23.80
N ASN A 293 1.07 11.88 23.75
CA ASN A 293 2.18 12.42 24.53
C ASN A 293 2.67 13.78 23.98
N PRO A 294 3.46 14.55 24.76
CA PRO A 294 3.96 15.85 24.32
C PRO A 294 4.80 15.80 23.02
N ASP A 295 5.42 14.66 22.72
CA ASP A 295 6.14 14.47 21.45
C ASP A 295 5.21 14.20 20.27
N GLY A 296 3.93 13.94 20.50
CA GLY A 296 2.95 13.62 19.47
C GLY A 296 2.76 12.13 19.20
N LYS A 297 3.25 11.26 20.07
CA LYS A 297 3.15 9.80 19.96
C LYS A 297 2.01 9.26 20.82
N VAL A 298 1.48 8.12 20.41
CA VAL A 298 0.49 7.33 21.16
C VAL A 298 1.06 5.95 21.40
N GLU A 299 0.94 5.47 22.65
CA GLU A 299 1.25 4.10 23.03
C GLU A 299 -0.04 3.31 23.19
N ILE A 300 -0.23 2.32 22.31
CA ILE A 300 -1.28 1.32 22.42
C ILE A 300 -0.70 0.07 23.06
N ARG A 301 -1.47 -0.57 23.92
CA ARG A 301 -1.12 -1.86 24.51
C ARG A 301 -2.16 -2.91 24.19
N GLY A 302 -1.68 -4.12 23.95
CA GLY A 302 -2.53 -5.29 23.83
C GLY A 302 -2.42 -6.09 25.11
N LEU A 303 -3.53 -6.58 25.64
CA LEU A 303 -3.60 -7.45 26.81
C LEU A 303 -4.26 -8.77 26.41
N MET A 304 -3.64 -9.89 26.73
CA MET A 304 -4.26 -11.20 26.64
C MET A 304 -5.29 -11.36 27.76
N ILE A 305 -6.53 -11.66 27.41
CA ILE A 305 -7.64 -11.82 28.35
C ILE A 305 -8.01 -13.30 28.43
N GLY A 306 -8.31 -13.79 29.64
CA GLY A 306 -8.85 -15.14 29.84
C GLY A 306 -7.82 -16.27 29.72
N GLN A 307 -6.54 -15.96 29.92
CA GLN A 307 -5.43 -16.92 29.84
C GLN A 307 -4.68 -17.02 31.19
N ARG A 308 -4.03 -18.16 31.40
CA ARG A 308 -3.16 -18.40 32.58
C ARG A 308 -1.95 -17.47 32.58
N THR A 309 -1.54 -17.03 33.77
CA THR A 309 -0.42 -16.10 33.95
C THR A 309 0.94 -16.68 33.55
N ALA A 310 1.11 -18.02 33.62
CA ALA A 310 2.28 -18.72 33.10
C ALA A 310 2.05 -20.26 32.98
N PRO A 311 2.65 -20.96 31.99
CA PRO A 311 3.15 -20.39 30.74
C PRO A 311 1.98 -19.88 29.88
N ILE A 312 2.20 -18.77 29.17
CA ILE A 312 1.23 -18.23 28.21
C ILE A 312 1.36 -18.97 26.89
N PHE A 313 0.24 -19.50 26.37
CA PHE A 313 0.19 -20.25 25.11
C PHE A 313 -0.59 -19.52 24.01
N ASP A 314 -1.36 -18.51 24.39
CA ASP A 314 -2.11 -17.67 23.47
C ASP A 314 -1.24 -16.49 23.06
N LEU A 315 -0.51 -16.66 21.98
CA LEU A 315 0.37 -15.63 21.44
C LEU A 315 -0.34 -14.88 20.33
N TYR A 316 -0.35 -13.55 20.43
CA TYR A 316 -0.70 -12.64 19.36
C TYR A 316 0.48 -11.71 19.05
N ALA A 317 0.37 -10.99 17.93
CA ALA A 317 1.28 -9.90 17.59
C ALA A 317 0.51 -8.72 16.99
N PHE A 318 1.05 -7.51 17.14
CA PHE A 318 0.55 -6.36 16.41
C PHE A 318 1.00 -6.43 14.94
N SER A 319 0.12 -6.03 14.04
CA SER A 319 0.45 -5.79 12.64
C SER A 319 0.73 -4.31 12.42
N TYR A 320 -0.17 -3.43 12.85
CA TYR A 320 0.03 -1.99 12.82
C TYR A 320 -0.89 -1.27 13.80
N VAL A 321 -0.54 -0.01 14.08
CA VAL A 321 -1.41 0.98 14.70
C VAL A 321 -1.38 2.25 13.86
N LYS A 322 -2.56 2.78 13.54
CA LYS A 322 -2.74 3.99 12.74
C LYS A 322 -3.64 4.96 13.50
N ILE A 323 -3.09 6.11 13.88
CA ILE A 323 -3.83 7.17 14.57
C ILE A 323 -4.19 8.24 13.57
N THR A 324 -5.46 8.65 13.55
CA THR A 324 -5.98 9.73 12.71
C THR A 324 -6.52 10.83 13.62
N ALA A 325 -6.06 12.07 13.43
CA ALA A 325 -6.43 13.19 14.30
C ALA A 325 -6.60 14.49 13.51
N PRO A 326 -7.54 15.38 13.90
CA PRO A 326 -7.58 16.74 13.38
C PRO A 326 -6.42 17.58 13.95
N GLN A 327 -5.75 18.32 13.08
CA GLN A 327 -4.67 19.25 13.41
C GLN A 327 -4.96 20.63 12.87
N GLN A 328 -4.36 21.65 13.48
CA GLN A 328 -4.41 23.01 12.99
C GLN A 328 -3.78 23.09 11.58
N SER A 329 -4.34 23.95 10.74
CA SER A 329 -3.87 24.20 9.37
C SER A 329 -2.65 25.12 9.33
N VAL A 330 -1.55 24.70 9.95
CA VAL A 330 -0.32 25.52 10.08
C VAL A 330 0.89 24.85 9.44
N TRP A 331 1.78 25.65 8.86
CA TRP A 331 3.11 25.19 8.43
C TRP A 331 4.09 25.17 9.60
N PHE A 332 4.67 24.01 9.89
CA PHE A 332 5.71 23.86 10.92
C PHE A 332 7.09 24.19 10.34
N THR A 333 7.73 25.26 10.83
CA THR A 333 9.04 25.75 10.35
C THR A 333 10.18 24.72 10.42
N ASN A 334 10.06 23.71 11.30
CA ASN A 334 11.03 22.63 11.41
C ASN A 334 10.79 21.46 10.44
N ARG A 335 9.94 21.64 9.41
CA ARG A 335 9.68 20.63 8.38
C ARG A 335 9.89 21.19 6.97
N ARG A 336 10.21 20.28 6.05
CA ARG A 336 10.35 20.57 4.61
C ARG A 336 9.14 20.11 3.79
N SER A 337 8.23 19.36 4.42
CA SER A 337 6.99 18.86 3.82
C SER A 337 5.94 18.60 4.89
N LEU A 338 4.68 18.65 4.48
CA LEU A 338 3.53 18.32 5.29
C LEU A 338 2.59 17.43 4.48
N TRP A 339 2.19 16.31 5.08
CA TRP A 339 1.17 15.40 4.55
C TRP A 339 -0.12 15.65 5.31
N PHE A 340 -1.26 15.60 4.62
CA PHE A 340 -2.59 15.64 5.21
C PHE A 340 -3.59 15.07 4.20
N GLN A 341 -4.75 14.63 4.68
CA GLN A 341 -5.82 14.15 3.80
C GLN A 341 -6.59 15.33 3.20
N ASN A 342 -6.96 15.21 1.93
CA ASN A 342 -7.86 16.18 1.29
C ASN A 342 -9.29 16.03 1.85
N ASP A 343 -10.10 17.08 1.68
CA ASP A 343 -11.53 16.98 1.98
C ASP A 343 -12.21 16.03 0.99
N SER A 344 -12.75 14.93 1.50
CA SER A 344 -13.44 13.91 0.69
C SER A 344 -14.70 14.43 -0.01
N LEU A 345 -15.23 15.58 0.41
CA LEU A 345 -16.42 16.21 -0.17
C LEU A 345 -16.09 17.26 -1.23
N LEU A 346 -14.81 17.55 -1.48
CA LEU A 346 -14.40 18.56 -2.43
C LEU A 346 -14.73 18.14 -3.86
N SER A 347 -15.52 18.95 -4.59
CA SER A 347 -15.93 18.69 -5.97
C SER A 347 -15.05 19.40 -7.02
N GLY A 348 -13.88 19.89 -6.62
CA GLY A 348 -12.93 20.65 -7.46
C GLY A 348 -11.48 20.32 -7.14
N PRO A 349 -10.51 21.02 -7.76
CA PRO A 349 -9.09 20.85 -7.44
C PRO A 349 -8.80 21.05 -5.95
N ALA A 350 -7.88 20.27 -5.38
CA ALA A 350 -7.48 20.44 -3.99
C ALA A 350 -6.97 21.88 -3.73
N THR A 351 -7.41 22.49 -2.63
CA THR A 351 -6.92 23.80 -2.19
C THR A 351 -6.04 23.63 -0.95
N TYR A 352 -4.97 24.42 -0.86
CA TYR A 352 -3.98 24.31 0.22
C TYR A 352 -3.78 25.66 0.89
N GLU A 353 -4.52 25.89 1.98
CA GLU A 353 -4.43 27.10 2.80
C GLU A 353 -3.86 26.77 4.18
N LEU A 354 -2.56 27.04 4.34
CA LEU A 354 -1.81 26.82 5.57
C LEU A 354 -1.28 28.15 6.09
N ASP A 355 -1.46 28.40 7.39
CA ASP A 355 -0.86 29.56 8.04
C ASP A 355 0.67 29.45 7.97
N ASN A 356 1.34 30.58 7.73
CA ASN A 356 2.81 30.68 7.68
C ASN A 356 3.49 29.80 6.61
N ILE A 357 2.78 29.41 5.55
CA ILE A 357 3.38 28.66 4.43
C ILE A 357 4.40 29.54 3.67
N PRO A 358 5.65 29.09 3.50
CA PRO A 358 6.61 29.80 2.67
C PRO A 358 6.16 29.85 1.21
N GLY A 359 6.34 30.98 0.53
CA GLY A 359 5.98 31.14 -0.90
C GLY A 359 6.74 30.22 -1.86
N THR A 360 7.78 29.52 -1.40
CA THR A 360 8.53 28.52 -2.16
C THR A 360 7.94 27.11 -2.08
N VAL A 361 6.97 26.87 -1.20
CA VAL A 361 6.31 25.57 -1.06
C VAL A 361 5.39 25.32 -2.24
N VAL A 362 5.27 24.07 -2.67
CA VAL A 362 4.37 23.65 -3.74
C VAL A 362 3.54 22.48 -3.22
N GLY A 363 2.25 22.48 -3.55
CA GLY A 363 1.34 21.40 -3.20
C GLY A 363 1.24 20.35 -4.31
N TYR A 364 1.03 19.10 -3.91
CA TYR A 364 0.82 17.99 -4.82
C TYR A 364 -0.39 17.19 -4.34
N ASP A 365 -1.40 17.05 -5.20
CA ASP A 365 -2.49 16.12 -4.95
C ASP A 365 -2.06 14.74 -5.43
N VAL A 366 -1.85 13.85 -4.45
CA VAL A 366 -1.34 12.50 -4.64
C VAL A 366 -2.39 11.43 -4.39
N GLN A 367 -3.68 11.80 -4.31
CA GLN A 367 -4.77 10.85 -4.09
C GLN A 367 -4.82 9.78 -5.18
N ASP A 368 -4.59 10.16 -6.45
CA ASP A 368 -4.25 9.23 -7.52
C ASP A 368 -2.74 9.34 -7.84
N PRO A 369 -1.90 8.40 -7.37
CA PRO A 369 -0.46 8.47 -7.58
C PRO A 369 -0.04 8.35 -9.05
N TYR A 370 -0.93 7.93 -9.95
CA TYR A 370 -0.67 7.89 -11.38
C TYR A 370 -1.10 9.17 -12.11
N ASN A 371 -1.97 9.98 -11.50
CA ASN A 371 -2.55 11.21 -12.05
C ASN A 371 -2.34 12.40 -11.10
N VAL A 372 -1.14 12.51 -10.53
CA VAL A 372 -0.79 13.58 -9.59
C VAL A 372 -1.04 14.96 -10.20
N GLN A 373 -1.60 15.86 -9.40
CA GLN A 373 -1.79 17.26 -9.78
C GLN A 373 -0.80 18.13 -9.02
N ARG A 374 -0.17 19.09 -9.70
CA ARG A 374 0.74 20.06 -9.10
C ARG A 374 0.01 21.37 -8.92
N ILE A 375 -0.24 21.74 -7.68
CA ILE A 375 -1.07 22.89 -7.33
C ILE A 375 -0.16 23.94 -6.69
N ALA A 376 -0.06 25.10 -7.32
CA ALA A 376 0.62 26.24 -6.72
C ALA A 376 -0.15 26.65 -5.46
N PRO A 377 0.51 26.93 -4.32
CA PRO A 377 -0.19 27.46 -3.17
C PRO A 377 -0.80 28.81 -3.55
N THR A 378 -2.04 29.04 -3.13
CA THR A 378 -2.55 30.41 -3.05
C THR A 378 -1.98 30.96 -1.74
N ALA A 379 -1.29 32.10 -1.78
CA ALA A 379 -0.86 32.74 -0.53
C ALA A 379 -2.09 32.91 0.38
N SER A 380 -1.98 32.57 1.67
CA SER A 380 -3.07 32.81 2.63
C SER A 380 -3.45 34.28 2.56
N GLN A 381 -4.70 34.58 2.21
CA GLN A 381 -5.23 35.91 2.42
C GLN A 381 -5.63 35.98 3.89
N THR A 382 -4.82 36.72 4.65
CA THR A 382 -4.94 37.07 6.07
C THR A 382 -4.60 35.98 7.09
#